data_AF-A0A9N7NJ39-F1
#
_entry.id   AF-A0A9N7NJ39-F1
#
_cell.length_a   1.000
_cell.length_b   1.000
_cell.length_c   1.000
_cell.angle_alpha   90.00
_cell.angle_beta   90.00
_cell.angle_gamma   90.00
#
_symmetry.space_group_name_H-M   'P 1'
#
loop_
_entity.id
_entity.type
_entity.pdbx_description
1 polymer ?
#
loop_
_entity_poly.entity_id
_entity_poly.type
_entity_poly.pdbx_seq_one_letter_code
_entity_poly.pdbx_strand_id
1 'polypeptide(L)'
;MTTPPSKSSFTMLSTKLPLHRPSAVSSPTKFRTRMSISGEPKHFVAVHGVGHGAWVYYKLKPRIEATGHRFTPLSLAAAGNSPKKLEEVRSLHDYTEPLLEFLDSVPEGEKVILIGHSGGGYAAAYGMEKHPGKISVAIFLNALMPDTKNRPSYVIDEYLTRTPPEAWMDTQFPSYGEPPITALVVGPKFISESLYNLSPIEDQVLGHLSVRPGSLFMEDLATMDKFSEEGFGSVPRVYVIAANDKTIPPEFQRWQIENNPVKEVKEIRGADHMPMFTQPDALCTCLVEIAEKHA
;
A
#
# COMPACT_ATOMS: atom_id res chain seq x y z
N MET A 1 16.41 -55.20 54.55
CA MET A 1 16.40 -55.88 53.24
C MET A 1 16.10 -54.83 52.18
N THR A 2 17.13 -54.31 51.53
CA THR A 2 17.04 -53.40 50.38
C THR A 2 18.22 -53.71 49.47
N THR A 3 17.95 -54.34 48.33
CA THR A 3 18.94 -54.65 47.29
C THR A 3 18.70 -53.75 46.07
N PRO A 4 19.75 -53.19 45.43
CA PRO A 4 19.61 -52.32 44.27
C PRO A 4 19.54 -53.13 42.96
N PRO A 5 18.96 -52.60 41.87
CA PRO A 5 19.04 -53.26 40.58
C PRO A 5 20.30 -52.87 39.79
N SER A 6 20.75 -53.86 39.03
CA SER A 6 21.98 -53.95 38.24
C SER A 6 21.99 -53.11 36.96
N LYS A 7 23.19 -52.67 36.57
CA LYS A 7 23.49 -52.08 35.26
C LYS A 7 23.30 -53.11 34.13
N SER A 8 22.55 -52.75 33.10
CA SER A 8 22.41 -53.51 31.85
C SER A 8 22.96 -52.67 30.68
N SER A 9 24.01 -53.17 30.05
CA SER A 9 24.62 -52.66 28.82
C SER A 9 23.70 -52.90 27.61
N PHE A 10 23.35 -51.85 26.89
CA PHE A 10 22.66 -51.98 25.59
C PHE A 10 23.67 -52.05 24.45
N THR A 11 23.62 -53.15 23.71
CA THR A 11 24.36 -53.38 22.46
C THR A 11 23.51 -52.82 21.32
N MET A 12 24.03 -51.91 20.51
CA MET A 12 23.32 -51.41 19.32
C MET A 12 23.33 -52.47 18.22
N LEU A 13 22.16 -53.02 17.89
CA LEU A 13 21.93 -53.69 16.61
C LEU A 13 21.62 -52.64 15.54
N SER A 14 22.46 -52.58 14.51
CA SER A 14 22.25 -51.82 13.29
C SER A 14 21.29 -52.56 12.37
N THR A 15 20.07 -52.05 12.22
CA THR A 15 19.15 -52.45 11.12
C THR A 15 19.14 -51.35 10.07
N LYS A 16 19.78 -51.61 8.93
CA LYS A 16 19.73 -50.75 7.73
C LYS A 16 18.32 -50.81 7.12
N LEU A 17 17.59 -49.69 7.17
CA LEU A 17 16.41 -49.47 6.34
C LEU A 17 16.85 -49.00 4.92
N PRO A 18 16.19 -49.44 3.83
CA PRO A 18 16.53 -49.01 2.49
C PRO A 18 16.10 -47.55 2.26
N LEU A 19 17.02 -46.73 1.77
CA LEU A 19 16.77 -45.37 1.31
C LEU A 19 15.82 -45.37 0.11
N HIS A 20 14.61 -44.88 0.31
CA HIS A 20 13.70 -44.51 -0.78
C HIS A 20 14.27 -43.29 -1.51
N ARG A 21 14.54 -43.43 -2.81
CA ARG A 21 14.91 -42.29 -3.66
C ARG A 21 13.68 -41.38 -3.80
N PRO A 22 13.78 -40.07 -3.54
CA PRO A 22 12.71 -39.17 -3.90
C PRO A 22 12.63 -39.08 -5.43
N SER A 23 11.44 -39.34 -5.96
CA SER A 23 11.04 -39.03 -7.32
C SER A 23 11.26 -37.55 -7.60
N ALA A 24 11.89 -37.25 -8.74
CA ALA A 24 12.19 -35.91 -9.20
C ALA A 24 10.94 -35.01 -9.14
N VAL A 25 11.00 -33.99 -8.28
CA VAL A 25 10.04 -32.90 -8.30
C VAL A 25 10.21 -32.20 -9.65
N SER A 26 9.16 -32.21 -10.46
CA SER A 26 9.08 -31.47 -11.71
C SER A 26 9.32 -29.99 -11.41
N SER A 27 10.40 -29.45 -11.97
CA SER A 27 10.70 -28.02 -11.96
C SER A 27 9.51 -27.20 -12.47
N PRO A 28 9.08 -26.12 -11.80
CA PRO A 28 8.10 -25.21 -12.38
C PRO A 28 8.76 -24.54 -13.58
N THR A 29 8.29 -24.92 -14.75
CA THR A 29 8.85 -24.49 -16.03
C THR A 29 8.15 -23.20 -16.44
N LYS A 30 8.94 -22.13 -16.56
CA LYS A 30 8.70 -20.89 -17.34
C LYS A 30 7.70 -19.85 -16.80
N PHE A 31 8.15 -19.04 -15.83
CA PHE A 31 7.94 -17.60 -15.93
C PHE A 31 9.13 -16.99 -16.67
N ARG A 32 9.07 -17.02 -18.00
CA ARG A 32 9.97 -16.23 -18.84
C ARG A 32 9.24 -15.81 -20.10
N THR A 33 8.10 -15.16 -19.93
CA THR A 33 7.71 -14.13 -20.90
C THR A 33 8.69 -13.01 -20.68
N ARG A 34 9.74 -12.97 -21.51
CA ARG A 34 10.67 -11.85 -21.56
C ARG A 34 9.82 -10.69 -22.08
N MET A 35 9.22 -9.88 -21.21
CA MET A 35 8.79 -8.55 -21.61
C MET A 35 10.04 -7.90 -22.19
N SER A 36 10.05 -7.65 -23.50
CA SER A 36 11.09 -6.85 -24.12
C SER A 36 10.80 -5.42 -23.70
N ILE A 37 11.49 -4.95 -22.67
CA ILE A 37 11.30 -3.62 -22.13
C ILE A 37 12.09 -2.68 -23.01
N SER A 38 11.39 -1.83 -23.76
CA SER A 38 11.97 -0.73 -24.49
C SER A 38 11.79 0.54 -23.66
N GLY A 39 12.79 0.94 -22.90
CA GLY A 39 12.75 2.17 -22.12
C GLY A 39 13.88 2.28 -21.10
N GLU A 40 14.21 3.51 -20.71
CA GLU A 40 15.17 3.75 -19.63
C GLU A 40 14.59 3.31 -18.27
N PRO A 41 15.41 2.76 -17.35
CA PRO A 41 14.97 2.39 -16.01
C PRO A 41 14.27 3.55 -15.28
N LYS A 42 13.02 3.34 -14.86
CA LYS A 42 12.25 4.29 -14.04
C LYS A 42 12.36 3.95 -12.56
N HIS A 43 12.04 4.94 -11.72
CA HIS A 43 12.01 4.78 -10.27
C HIS A 43 10.60 4.97 -9.73
N PHE A 44 10.02 3.89 -9.26
CA PHE A 44 8.73 3.89 -8.57
C PHE A 44 8.91 4.11 -7.07
N VAL A 45 8.10 4.99 -6.52
CA VAL A 45 8.05 5.31 -5.09
C VAL A 45 6.62 5.10 -4.63
N ALA A 46 6.41 4.27 -3.61
CA ALA A 46 5.07 3.88 -3.19
C ALA A 46 4.83 4.22 -1.72
N VAL A 47 3.68 4.85 -1.45
CA VAL A 47 3.18 5.13 -0.11
C VAL A 47 1.88 4.36 0.15
N HIS A 48 1.85 3.71 1.31
CA HIS A 48 0.80 2.77 1.73
C HIS A 48 -0.48 3.48 2.23
N GLY A 49 -1.56 2.71 2.34
CA GLY A 49 -2.81 3.14 2.98
C GLY A 49 -2.73 3.31 4.50
N VAL A 50 -3.76 3.91 5.10
CA VAL A 50 -3.86 4.12 6.55
C VAL A 50 -3.72 2.79 7.30
N GLY A 51 -2.95 2.81 8.40
CA GLY A 51 -2.70 1.66 9.27
C GLY A 51 -1.69 0.64 8.76
N HIS A 52 -1.16 0.82 7.56
CA HIS A 52 -0.19 -0.09 6.95
C HIS A 52 1.24 0.47 7.04
N GLY A 53 2.16 -0.08 6.22
CA GLY A 53 3.56 0.34 6.13
C GLY A 53 4.16 -0.13 4.81
N ALA A 54 5.45 0.16 4.56
CA ALA A 54 6.15 -0.30 3.36
C ALA A 54 6.04 -1.82 3.10
N TRP A 55 5.82 -2.60 4.17
CA TRP A 55 5.70 -4.06 4.14
C TRP A 55 4.59 -4.57 3.21
N VAL A 56 3.54 -3.78 2.91
CA VAL A 56 2.48 -4.21 1.99
C VAL A 56 2.96 -4.46 0.57
N TYR A 57 4.10 -3.88 0.19
CA TYR A 57 4.64 -4.02 -1.16
C TYR A 57 5.63 -5.18 -1.31
N TYR A 58 5.75 -6.08 -0.33
CA TYR A 58 6.75 -7.14 -0.35
C TYR A 58 6.63 -8.07 -1.57
N LYS A 59 5.41 -8.32 -2.07
CA LYS A 59 5.19 -9.11 -3.30
C LYS A 59 5.46 -8.30 -4.57
N LEU A 60 5.16 -7.00 -4.55
CA LEU A 60 5.24 -6.13 -5.71
C LEU A 60 6.68 -5.69 -6.01
N LYS A 61 7.46 -5.36 -4.98
CA LYS A 61 8.86 -4.92 -5.11
C LYS A 61 9.71 -5.84 -5.99
N PRO A 62 9.83 -7.15 -5.73
CA PRO A 62 10.67 -8.03 -6.56
C PRO A 62 10.14 -8.15 -8.00
N ARG A 63 8.84 -7.96 -8.23
CA ARG A 63 8.25 -8.01 -9.58
C ARG A 63 8.63 -6.80 -10.41
N ILE A 64 8.52 -5.59 -9.84
CA ILE A 64 8.94 -4.35 -10.49
C ILE A 64 10.46 -4.36 -10.71
N GLU A 65 11.25 -4.83 -9.75
CA GLU A 65 12.71 -4.91 -9.92
C GLU A 65 13.13 -5.93 -10.98
N ALA A 66 12.38 -7.02 -11.15
CA ALA A 66 12.59 -7.98 -12.23
C ALA A 66 12.34 -7.40 -13.63
N THR A 67 11.62 -6.28 -13.74
CA THR A 67 11.46 -5.52 -14.99
C THR A 67 12.55 -4.45 -15.16
N GLY A 68 13.62 -4.48 -14.37
CA GLY A 68 14.74 -3.54 -14.51
C GLY A 68 14.46 -2.12 -14.01
N HIS A 69 13.33 -1.90 -13.34
CA HIS A 69 13.01 -0.63 -12.69
C HIS A 69 13.43 -0.64 -11.22
N ARG A 70 13.54 0.54 -10.60
CA ARG A 70 13.74 0.66 -9.15
C ARG A 70 12.40 0.79 -8.46
N PHE A 71 12.24 0.18 -7.28
CA PHE A 71 11.03 0.29 -6.48
C PHE A 71 11.36 0.58 -5.00
N THR A 72 10.97 1.77 -4.53
CA THR A 72 11.14 2.22 -3.14
C THR A 72 9.79 2.32 -2.45
N PRO A 73 9.38 1.32 -1.66
CA PRO A 73 8.25 1.45 -0.75
C PRO A 73 8.69 2.23 0.48
N LEU A 74 7.92 3.25 0.86
CA LEU A 74 8.17 4.07 2.04
C LEU A 74 7.16 3.74 3.14
N SER A 75 7.62 3.76 4.39
CA SER A 75 6.73 3.82 5.56
C SER A 75 6.60 5.29 5.95
N LEU A 76 5.36 5.78 6.02
CA LEU A 76 5.07 7.13 6.48
C LEU A 76 5.27 7.26 8.01
N ALA A 77 5.18 8.47 8.57
CA ALA A 77 5.36 8.65 10.00
C ALA A 77 4.29 7.89 10.80
N ALA A 78 4.69 7.31 11.94
CA ALA A 78 3.85 6.45 12.78
C ALA A 78 3.30 5.15 12.13
N ALA A 79 3.76 4.83 10.92
CA ALA A 79 3.32 3.68 10.16
C ALA A 79 4.43 2.62 10.01
N GLY A 80 4.05 1.36 9.77
CA GLY A 80 4.98 0.25 9.61
C GLY A 80 6.07 0.20 10.69
N ASN A 81 7.33 0.28 10.25
CA ASN A 81 8.53 0.27 11.10
C ASN A 81 8.96 1.67 11.60
N SER A 82 8.16 2.72 11.40
CA SER A 82 8.45 4.05 11.92
C SER A 82 8.56 4.02 13.46
N PRO A 83 9.58 4.67 14.05
CA PRO A 83 9.72 4.72 15.51
C PRO A 83 8.70 5.66 16.16
N LYS A 84 8.14 6.63 15.41
CA LYS A 84 7.11 7.55 15.89
C LYS A 84 5.83 6.76 16.24
N LYS A 85 5.09 7.22 17.24
CA LYS A 85 3.72 6.78 17.53
C LYS A 85 2.71 7.76 16.91
N LEU A 86 1.46 7.32 16.79
CA LEU A 86 0.43 8.15 16.15
C LEU A 86 0.21 9.47 16.90
N GLU A 87 0.34 9.46 18.22
CA GLU A 87 0.15 10.62 19.08
C GLU A 87 1.19 11.73 18.83
N GLU A 88 2.32 11.39 18.20
CA GLU A 88 3.40 12.30 17.82
C GLU A 88 3.18 12.91 16.42
N VAL A 89 2.14 12.49 15.69
CA VAL A 89 1.84 12.93 14.32
C VAL A 89 0.51 13.70 14.33
N ARG A 90 0.56 14.98 13.95
CA ARG A 90 -0.53 15.94 14.20
C ARG A 90 -1.13 16.54 12.93
N SER A 91 -0.53 16.30 11.78
CA SER A 91 -0.96 16.86 10.49
C SER A 91 -0.64 15.92 9.34
N LEU A 92 -1.23 16.18 8.17
CA LEU A 92 -0.84 15.48 6.94
C LEU A 92 0.63 15.73 6.61
N HIS A 93 1.15 16.94 6.89
CA HIS A 93 2.56 17.26 6.72
C HIS A 93 3.45 16.33 7.54
N ASP A 94 3.20 16.21 8.85
CA ASP A 94 4.00 15.36 9.74
C ASP A 94 3.94 13.88 9.32
N TYR A 95 2.77 13.44 8.86
CA TYR A 95 2.57 12.09 8.36
C TYR A 95 3.40 11.84 7.09
N THR A 96 3.46 12.83 6.20
CA THR A 96 4.08 12.75 4.88
C THR A 96 5.59 13.04 4.89
N GLU A 97 6.15 13.50 6.01
CA GLU A 97 7.57 13.85 6.16
C GLU A 97 8.54 12.84 5.52
N PRO A 98 8.43 11.51 5.72
CA PRO A 98 9.34 10.55 5.07
C PRO A 98 9.30 10.56 3.53
N LEU A 99 8.14 10.88 2.93
CA LEU A 99 8.02 11.05 1.48
C LEU A 99 8.67 12.37 1.05
N LEU A 100 8.49 13.45 1.80
CA LEU A 100 9.09 14.75 1.48
C LEU A 100 10.62 14.68 1.53
N GLU A 101 11.17 14.08 2.59
CA GLU A 101 12.61 13.83 2.72
C GLU A 101 13.16 13.00 1.56
N PHE A 102 12.40 11.98 1.13
CA PHE A 102 12.77 11.19 -0.04
C PHE A 102 12.77 12.05 -1.31
N LEU A 103 11.74 12.86 -1.56
CA LEU A 103 11.62 13.71 -2.74
C LEU A 103 12.69 14.81 -2.78
N ASP A 104 13.06 15.38 -1.63
CA ASP A 104 14.20 16.29 -1.49
C ASP A 104 15.53 15.64 -1.86
N SER A 105 15.67 14.34 -1.59
CA SER A 105 16.88 13.58 -1.94
C SER A 105 16.99 13.23 -3.43
N VAL A 106 15.90 13.39 -4.21
CA VAL A 106 15.92 13.11 -5.66
C VAL A 106 16.79 14.14 -6.38
N PRO A 107 17.81 13.72 -7.16
CA PRO A 107 18.71 14.62 -7.86
C PRO A 107 17.99 15.62 -8.77
N GLU A 108 18.63 16.75 -9.03
CA GLU A 108 18.07 17.74 -9.94
C GLU A 108 18.00 17.20 -11.38
N GLY A 109 16.87 17.43 -12.05
CA GLY A 109 16.59 16.85 -13.37
C GLY A 109 16.07 15.41 -13.36
N GLU A 110 16.12 14.68 -12.23
CA GLU A 110 15.51 13.36 -12.10
C GLU A 110 14.05 13.43 -11.62
N LYS A 111 13.25 12.45 -12.03
CA LYS A 111 11.85 12.31 -11.63
C LYS A 111 11.51 10.89 -11.25
N VAL A 112 10.54 10.75 -10.33
CA VAL A 112 9.99 9.48 -9.89
C VAL A 112 8.55 9.29 -10.32
N ILE A 113 8.11 8.05 -10.36
CA ILE A 113 6.70 7.66 -10.46
C ILE A 113 6.19 7.47 -9.05
N LEU A 114 5.25 8.31 -8.62
CA LEU A 114 4.71 8.28 -7.27
C LEU A 114 3.42 7.47 -7.23
N ILE A 115 3.31 6.51 -6.31
CA ILE A 115 2.12 5.66 -6.14
C ILE A 115 1.53 5.94 -4.76
N GLY A 116 0.28 6.40 -4.70
CA GLY A 116 -0.48 6.51 -3.46
C GLY A 116 -1.56 5.43 -3.41
N HIS A 117 -1.53 4.56 -2.40
CA HIS A 117 -2.56 3.54 -2.17
C HIS A 117 -3.56 3.99 -1.10
N SER A 118 -4.87 3.78 -1.33
CA SER A 118 -5.91 4.05 -0.32
C SER A 118 -5.80 5.49 0.23
N GLY A 119 -5.88 5.69 1.55
CA GLY A 119 -5.65 6.99 2.19
C GLY A 119 -4.25 7.59 1.96
N GLY A 120 -3.25 6.78 1.56
CA GLY A 120 -1.94 7.25 1.12
C GLY A 120 -1.99 8.12 -0.14
N GLY A 121 -3.12 8.16 -0.85
CA GLY A 121 -3.39 9.14 -1.90
C GLY A 121 -3.25 10.60 -1.43
N TYR A 122 -3.58 10.90 -0.17
CA TYR A 122 -3.37 12.24 0.39
C TYR A 122 -1.89 12.57 0.61
N ALA A 123 -1.09 11.61 1.09
CA ALA A 123 0.35 11.80 1.21
C ALA A 123 0.99 11.98 -0.19
N ALA A 124 0.53 11.22 -1.19
CA ALA A 124 0.98 11.38 -2.56
C ALA A 124 0.61 12.77 -3.12
N ALA A 125 -0.64 13.22 -2.92
CA ALA A 125 -1.09 14.55 -3.33
C ALA A 125 -0.30 15.67 -2.65
N TYR A 126 0.04 15.52 -1.36
CA TYR A 126 0.88 16.47 -0.64
C TYR A 126 2.31 16.51 -1.17
N GLY A 127 2.90 15.35 -1.51
CA GLY A 127 4.18 15.28 -2.21
C GLY A 127 4.13 15.95 -3.59
N MET A 128 3.03 15.81 -4.33
CA MET A 128 2.83 16.52 -5.61
C MET A 128 2.72 18.04 -5.42
N GLU A 129 2.05 18.50 -4.36
CA GLU A 129 1.93 19.91 -4.04
C GLU A 129 3.28 20.55 -3.71
N LYS A 130 4.13 19.83 -2.95
CA LYS A 130 5.43 20.36 -2.50
C LYS A 130 6.56 20.16 -3.50
N HIS A 131 6.54 19.07 -4.27
CA HIS A 131 7.62 18.70 -5.19
C HIS A 131 7.11 18.33 -6.59
N PRO A 132 6.29 19.17 -7.25
CA PRO A 132 5.71 18.82 -8.55
C PRO A 132 6.78 18.55 -9.61
N GLY A 133 7.93 19.24 -9.52
CA GLY A 133 9.07 19.06 -10.41
C GLY A 133 9.79 17.72 -10.30
N LYS A 134 9.61 16.96 -9.20
CA LYS A 134 10.28 15.69 -8.94
C LYS A 134 9.44 14.46 -9.33
N ILE A 135 8.21 14.67 -9.79
CA ILE A 135 7.27 13.58 -10.08
C ILE A 135 6.92 13.62 -11.58
N SER A 136 7.12 12.51 -12.29
CA SER A 136 6.76 12.41 -13.71
C SER A 136 5.29 12.09 -13.90
N VAL A 137 4.78 11.15 -13.09
CA VAL A 137 3.37 10.77 -13.04
C VAL A 137 3.02 10.26 -11.63
N ALA A 138 1.85 10.63 -11.14
CA ALA A 138 1.27 10.12 -9.91
C ALA A 138 0.18 9.07 -10.22
N ILE A 139 0.24 7.93 -9.54
CA ILE A 139 -0.68 6.81 -9.68
C ILE A 139 -1.49 6.67 -8.39
N PHE A 140 -2.78 6.95 -8.47
CA PHE A 140 -3.75 6.74 -7.40
C PHE A 140 -4.26 5.30 -7.49
N LEU A 141 -3.72 4.41 -6.65
CA LEU A 141 -4.06 2.99 -6.61
C LEU A 141 -5.19 2.77 -5.61
N ASN A 142 -6.40 2.58 -6.12
CA ASN A 142 -7.66 2.46 -5.35
C ASN A 142 -7.66 3.39 -4.13
N ALA A 143 -7.38 4.67 -4.39
CA ALA A 143 -7.01 5.68 -3.39
C ALA A 143 -8.07 6.77 -3.22
N LEU A 144 -8.00 7.47 -2.08
CA LEU A 144 -8.67 8.75 -1.93
C LEU A 144 -7.83 9.81 -2.65
N MET A 145 -8.42 10.50 -3.63
CA MET A 145 -7.76 11.47 -4.49
C MET A 145 -8.41 12.84 -4.33
N PRO A 146 -7.73 13.83 -3.70
CA PRO A 146 -8.28 15.17 -3.56
C PRO A 146 -8.38 15.89 -4.91
N ASP A 147 -8.98 17.08 -4.90
CA ASP A 147 -9.04 17.99 -6.04
C ASP A 147 -8.52 19.39 -5.66
N THR A 148 -8.46 20.30 -6.63
CA THR A 148 -7.99 21.69 -6.47
C THR A 148 -9.12 22.69 -6.19
N LYS A 149 -10.38 22.27 -6.32
CA LYS A 149 -11.57 23.14 -6.30
C LYS A 149 -12.17 23.22 -4.90
N ASN A 150 -12.19 22.10 -4.20
CA ASN A 150 -12.79 21.93 -2.89
C ASN A 150 -11.72 22.01 -1.79
N ARG A 151 -12.18 22.07 -0.54
CA ARG A 151 -11.28 21.91 0.61
C ARG A 151 -10.62 20.52 0.57
N PRO A 152 -9.38 20.37 1.07
CA PRO A 152 -8.69 19.08 1.05
C PRO A 152 -9.48 17.92 1.67
N SER A 153 -10.28 18.15 2.73
CA SER A 153 -11.11 17.09 3.37
C SER A 153 -12.26 16.57 2.50
N TYR A 154 -12.65 17.27 1.42
CA TYR A 154 -13.93 17.05 0.73
C TYR A 154 -14.20 15.61 0.30
N VAL A 155 -13.19 14.94 -0.27
CA VAL A 155 -13.35 13.56 -0.75
C VAL A 155 -13.50 12.58 0.41
N ILE A 156 -12.84 12.82 1.55
CA ILE A 156 -13.06 12.04 2.77
C ILE A 156 -14.47 12.29 3.30
N ASP A 157 -14.92 13.55 3.35
CA ASP A 157 -16.27 13.91 3.81
C ASP A 157 -17.35 13.19 2.99
N GLU A 158 -17.21 13.16 1.67
CA GLU A 158 -18.11 12.46 0.74
C GLU A 158 -18.05 10.94 0.91
N TYR A 159 -16.84 10.39 1.09
CA TYR A 159 -16.66 8.96 1.35
C TYR A 159 -17.36 8.55 2.64
N LEU A 160 -17.17 9.29 3.74
CA LEU A 160 -17.82 9.02 5.02
C LEU A 160 -19.33 9.17 4.94
N THR A 161 -19.83 10.19 4.24
CA THR A 161 -21.27 10.41 4.06
C THR A 161 -21.96 9.26 3.32
N ARG A 162 -21.24 8.60 2.40
CA ARG A 162 -21.76 7.47 1.60
C ARG A 162 -21.47 6.10 2.20
N THR A 163 -20.64 6.03 3.24
CA THR A 163 -20.26 4.77 3.88
C THR A 163 -21.13 4.55 5.12
N PRO A 164 -22.03 3.55 5.11
CA PRO A 164 -22.87 3.30 6.26
C PRO A 164 -22.02 2.84 7.46
N PRO A 165 -22.41 3.17 8.72
CA PRO A 165 -21.63 2.81 9.91
C PRO A 165 -21.28 1.32 10.00
N GLU A 166 -22.16 0.44 9.53
CA GLU A 166 -21.99 -1.01 9.56
C GLU A 166 -20.82 -1.49 8.68
N ALA A 167 -20.47 -0.73 7.63
CA ALA A 167 -19.34 -1.06 6.75
C ALA A 167 -17.99 -1.00 7.48
N TRP A 168 -17.89 -0.26 8.59
CA TRP A 168 -16.70 -0.14 9.41
C TRP A 168 -16.46 -1.32 10.36
N MET A 169 -17.47 -2.18 10.54
CA MET A 169 -17.40 -3.40 11.34
C MET A 169 -16.86 -3.17 12.76
N ASP A 170 -15.67 -3.67 13.07
CA ASP A 170 -14.99 -3.55 14.37
C ASP A 170 -13.89 -2.48 14.39
N THR A 171 -13.85 -1.61 13.38
CA THR A 171 -12.97 -0.43 13.34
C THR A 171 -13.39 0.58 14.41
N GLN A 172 -12.40 1.19 15.07
CA GLN A 172 -12.61 2.19 16.11
C GLN A 172 -12.04 3.55 15.69
N PHE A 173 -12.70 4.61 16.16
CA PHE A 173 -12.33 5.99 15.88
C PHE A 173 -12.10 6.81 17.16
N PRO A 174 -11.08 6.48 17.97
CA PRO A 174 -10.79 7.25 19.17
C PRO A 174 -10.17 8.61 18.81
N SER A 175 -10.39 9.62 19.64
CA SER A 175 -9.71 10.91 19.50
C SER A 175 -8.38 10.92 20.26
N TYR A 176 -7.39 11.66 19.77
CA TYR A 176 -6.11 11.87 20.44
C TYR A 176 -5.55 13.28 20.28
N GLY A 177 -4.75 13.69 21.28
CA GLY A 177 -4.09 14.99 21.36
C GLY A 177 -5.04 16.19 21.52
N GLU A 178 -4.46 17.38 21.58
CA GLU A 178 -5.18 18.66 21.73
C GLU A 178 -4.65 19.68 20.71
N PRO A 179 -5.51 20.27 19.84
CA PRO A 179 -6.93 19.94 19.63
C PRO A 179 -7.14 18.48 19.17
N PRO A 180 -8.32 17.87 19.37
CA PRO A 180 -8.51 16.45 19.10
C PRO A 180 -8.34 16.12 17.61
N ILE A 181 -7.65 15.01 17.32
CA ILE A 181 -7.57 14.38 15.99
C ILE A 181 -8.22 13.01 16.07
N THR A 182 -9.00 12.64 15.06
CA THR A 182 -9.61 11.33 14.96
C THR A 182 -8.60 10.29 14.47
N ALA A 183 -8.27 9.31 15.31
CA ALA A 183 -7.53 8.13 14.89
C ALA A 183 -8.46 7.13 14.20
N LEU A 184 -7.86 6.23 13.43
CA LEU A 184 -8.50 5.11 12.76
C LEU A 184 -7.73 3.85 13.16
N VAL A 185 -8.40 2.99 13.94
CA VAL A 185 -7.87 1.72 14.42
C VAL A 185 -8.69 0.60 13.79
N VAL A 186 -8.19 0.01 12.71
CA VAL A 186 -8.91 -1.07 12.02
C VAL A 186 -8.94 -2.34 12.87
N GLY A 187 -10.10 -2.97 12.93
CA GLY A 187 -10.29 -4.23 13.63
C GLY A 187 -10.04 -5.46 12.74
N PRO A 188 -9.83 -6.64 13.35
CA PRO A 188 -9.55 -7.86 12.61
C PRO A 188 -10.68 -8.29 11.65
N LYS A 189 -11.95 -8.03 11.97
CA LYS A 189 -13.07 -8.33 11.05
C LYS A 189 -13.03 -7.41 9.84
N PHE A 190 -12.84 -6.12 10.04
CA PHE A 190 -12.68 -5.17 8.94
C PHE A 190 -11.51 -5.54 8.02
N ILE A 191 -10.37 -5.92 8.60
CA ILE A 191 -9.22 -6.44 7.85
C ILE A 191 -9.64 -7.63 6.98
N SER A 192 -10.21 -8.68 7.56
CA SER A 192 -10.50 -9.94 6.83
C SER A 192 -11.68 -9.84 5.86
N GLU A 193 -12.71 -9.05 6.16
CA GLU A 193 -13.97 -9.06 5.41
C GLU A 193 -14.12 -7.90 4.42
N SER A 194 -13.36 -6.81 4.62
CA SER A 194 -13.36 -5.63 3.75
C SER A 194 -12.03 -5.42 3.03
N LEU A 195 -10.93 -5.26 3.77
CA LEU A 195 -9.64 -4.90 3.19
C LEU A 195 -8.99 -6.08 2.42
N TYR A 196 -9.02 -7.29 3.00
CA TYR A 196 -8.25 -8.46 2.56
C TYR A 196 -9.16 -9.63 2.13
N ASN A 197 -10.41 -9.33 1.76
CA ASN A 197 -11.44 -10.36 1.62
C ASN A 197 -11.21 -11.34 0.46
N LEU A 198 -10.29 -11.03 -0.46
CA LEU A 198 -9.84 -11.95 -1.51
C LEU A 198 -8.35 -12.29 -1.38
N SER A 199 -7.64 -11.65 -0.44
CA SER A 199 -6.21 -11.84 -0.23
C SER A 199 -5.92 -13.22 0.37
N PRO A 200 -4.78 -13.84 0.01
CA PRO A 200 -4.31 -15.07 0.64
C PRO A 200 -4.30 -14.98 2.16
N ILE A 201 -4.55 -16.11 2.83
CA ILE A 201 -4.68 -16.15 4.29
C ILE A 201 -3.38 -15.73 4.98
N GLU A 202 -2.22 -16.01 4.38
CA GLU A 202 -0.92 -15.59 4.90
C GLU A 202 -0.78 -14.05 4.93
N ASP A 203 -1.35 -13.35 3.94
CA ASP A 203 -1.35 -11.88 3.92
C ASP A 203 -2.33 -11.30 4.94
N GLN A 204 -3.46 -11.98 5.19
CA GLN A 204 -4.38 -11.59 6.27
C GLN A 204 -3.68 -11.68 7.63
N VAL A 205 -3.00 -12.80 7.89
CA VAL A 205 -2.21 -12.99 9.12
C VAL A 205 -1.12 -11.92 9.23
N LEU A 206 -0.42 -11.62 8.14
CA LEU A 206 0.56 -10.52 8.10
C LEU A 206 -0.08 -9.18 8.49
N GLY A 207 -1.26 -8.89 7.94
CA GLY A 207 -2.07 -7.71 8.28
C GLY A 207 -2.39 -7.63 9.77
N HIS A 208 -2.96 -8.70 10.34
CA HIS A 208 -3.30 -8.75 11.77
C HIS A 208 -2.09 -8.55 12.69
N LEU A 209 -0.89 -8.91 12.26
CA LEU A 209 0.34 -8.78 13.04
C LEU A 209 1.05 -7.42 12.86
N SER A 210 0.78 -6.71 11.76
CA SER A 210 1.60 -5.58 11.31
C SER A 210 0.87 -4.24 11.27
N VAL A 211 -0.47 -4.27 11.29
CA VAL A 211 -1.29 -3.06 11.24
C VAL A 211 -1.13 -2.24 12.53
N ARG A 212 -1.13 -0.92 12.36
CA ARG A 212 -1.02 0.07 13.44
C ARG A 212 -2.18 1.07 13.37
N PRO A 213 -2.51 1.78 14.47
CA PRO A 213 -3.36 2.96 14.41
C PRO A 213 -2.85 3.98 13.39
N GLY A 214 -3.75 4.61 12.64
CA GLY A 214 -3.44 5.72 11.75
C GLY A 214 -4.45 6.86 11.89
N SER A 215 -4.42 7.83 10.98
CA SER A 215 -5.44 8.87 10.86
C SER A 215 -5.57 9.31 9.40
N LEU A 216 -6.73 9.85 9.04
CA LEU A 216 -6.92 10.58 7.80
C LEU A 216 -6.66 12.09 7.97
N PHE A 217 -6.36 12.54 9.20
CA PHE A 217 -6.07 13.95 9.54
C PHE A 217 -7.16 14.91 9.05
N MET A 218 -8.42 14.51 9.18
CA MET A 218 -9.57 15.26 8.65
C MET A 218 -9.65 16.67 9.22
N GLU A 219 -9.31 16.82 10.51
CA GLU A 219 -9.32 18.09 11.22
C GLU A 219 -8.27 19.06 10.65
N ASP A 220 -7.08 18.55 10.32
CA ASP A 220 -6.02 19.32 9.66
C ASP A 220 -6.44 19.69 8.22
N LEU A 221 -6.86 18.69 7.45
CA LEU A 221 -7.33 18.84 6.06
C LEU A 221 -8.52 19.80 5.90
N ALA A 222 -9.37 19.93 6.92
CA ALA A 222 -10.52 20.83 6.90
C ALA A 222 -10.12 22.31 6.98
N THR A 223 -8.91 22.59 7.50
CA THR A 223 -8.38 23.96 7.69
C THR A 223 -7.20 24.28 6.78
N MET A 224 -6.61 23.26 6.15
CA MET A 224 -5.53 23.39 5.19
C MET A 224 -5.99 24.17 3.94
N ASP A 225 -5.07 24.96 3.37
CA ASP A 225 -5.25 25.56 2.05
C ASP A 225 -5.52 24.49 0.99
N LYS A 226 -6.28 24.87 -0.04
CA LYS A 226 -6.58 23.96 -1.15
C LYS A 226 -5.30 23.56 -1.88
N PHE A 227 -5.30 22.35 -2.41
CA PHE A 227 -4.30 21.94 -3.40
C PHE A 227 -4.34 22.87 -4.60
N SER A 228 -3.17 23.29 -5.10
CA SER A 228 -3.07 24.27 -6.16
C SER A 228 -3.02 23.64 -7.55
N GLU A 229 -3.33 24.42 -8.58
CA GLU A 229 -3.15 23.99 -9.98
C GLU A 229 -1.66 23.94 -10.35
N GLU A 230 -0.85 24.81 -9.74
CA GLU A 230 0.59 24.91 -9.98
C GLU A 230 1.37 23.77 -9.28
N GLY A 231 0.92 23.33 -8.11
CA GLY A 231 1.46 22.20 -7.36
C GLY A 231 0.82 20.89 -7.79
N PHE A 232 -0.11 20.39 -6.99
CA PHE A 232 -0.79 19.11 -7.21
C PHE A 232 -1.43 18.98 -8.61
N GLY A 233 -2.07 20.04 -9.12
CA GLY A 233 -2.75 20.04 -10.41
C GLY A 233 -1.81 19.92 -11.61
N SER A 234 -0.54 20.31 -11.48
CA SER A 234 0.41 20.33 -12.58
C SER A 234 1.00 18.94 -12.88
N VAL A 235 0.96 18.03 -11.90
CA VAL A 235 1.51 16.68 -12.03
C VAL A 235 0.52 15.76 -12.77
N PRO A 236 0.94 15.06 -13.84
CA PRO A 236 0.11 14.05 -14.50
C PRO A 236 -0.41 12.98 -13.53
N ARG A 237 -1.72 12.71 -13.57
CA ARG A 237 -2.36 11.70 -12.71
C ARG A 237 -2.91 10.55 -13.53
N VAL A 238 -2.77 9.34 -13.01
CA VAL A 238 -3.42 8.11 -13.48
C VAL A 238 -4.12 7.46 -12.30
N TYR A 239 -5.29 6.88 -12.53
CA TYR A 239 -6.03 6.16 -11.48
C TYR A 239 -6.09 4.67 -11.82
N VAL A 240 -5.85 3.81 -10.83
CA VAL A 240 -5.93 2.35 -10.97
C VAL A 240 -7.01 1.82 -10.03
N ILE A 241 -8.11 1.36 -10.61
CA ILE A 241 -9.27 0.83 -9.86
C ILE A 241 -9.03 -0.61 -9.45
N ALA A 242 -9.35 -0.94 -8.21
CA ALA A 242 -9.46 -2.32 -7.74
C ALA A 242 -10.92 -2.79 -7.88
N ALA A 243 -11.20 -3.74 -8.78
CA ALA A 243 -12.56 -4.04 -9.22
C ALA A 243 -13.46 -4.68 -8.16
N ASN A 244 -12.88 -5.29 -7.11
CA ASN A 244 -13.59 -5.98 -6.04
C ASN A 244 -13.31 -5.35 -4.67
N ASP A 245 -12.87 -4.09 -4.65
CA ASP A 245 -12.64 -3.32 -3.44
C ASP A 245 -13.94 -3.12 -2.65
N LYS A 246 -13.94 -3.52 -1.37
CA LYS A 246 -15.07 -3.32 -0.45
C LYS A 246 -14.84 -2.16 0.52
N THR A 247 -13.62 -1.66 0.60
CA THR A 247 -13.25 -0.55 1.48
C THR A 247 -13.51 0.77 0.77
N ILE A 248 -12.93 0.99 -0.39
CA ILE A 248 -13.24 2.13 -1.25
C ILE A 248 -13.94 1.56 -2.48
N PRO A 249 -15.28 1.44 -2.48
CA PRO A 249 -15.96 0.71 -3.54
C PRO A 249 -15.71 1.31 -4.94
N PRO A 250 -15.68 0.48 -6.01
CA PRO A 250 -15.42 0.96 -7.37
C PRO A 250 -16.35 2.10 -7.82
N GLU A 251 -17.59 2.15 -7.34
CA GLU A 251 -18.51 3.26 -7.57
C GLU A 251 -18.00 4.58 -6.99
N PHE A 252 -17.40 4.56 -5.80
CA PHE A 252 -16.81 5.75 -5.19
C PHE A 252 -15.49 6.13 -5.88
N GLN A 253 -14.68 5.13 -6.27
CA GLN A 253 -13.48 5.37 -7.08
C GLN A 253 -13.82 6.07 -8.41
N ARG A 254 -14.87 5.61 -9.12
CA ARG A 254 -15.34 6.24 -10.35
C ARG A 254 -15.94 7.63 -10.12
N TRP A 255 -16.70 7.82 -9.04
CA TRP A 255 -17.21 9.13 -8.68
C TRP A 255 -16.09 10.17 -8.50
N GLN A 256 -14.98 9.81 -7.85
CA GLN A 256 -13.82 10.72 -7.72
C GLN A 256 -13.25 11.11 -9.09
N ILE A 257 -13.10 10.14 -9.99
CA ILE A 257 -12.57 10.34 -11.35
C ILE A 257 -13.49 11.25 -12.18
N GLU A 258 -14.81 11.07 -12.07
CA GLU A 258 -15.79 11.91 -12.77
C GLU A 258 -15.71 13.38 -12.31
N ASN A 259 -15.44 13.62 -11.03
CA ASN A 259 -15.36 14.97 -10.44
C ASN A 259 -13.97 15.61 -10.60
N ASN A 260 -12.91 14.79 -10.66
CA ASN A 260 -11.53 15.21 -10.89
C ASN A 260 -10.84 14.29 -11.92
N PRO A 261 -11.03 14.54 -13.23
CA PRO A 261 -10.50 13.69 -14.28
C PRO A 261 -8.98 13.51 -14.25
N VAL A 262 -8.54 12.32 -14.68
CA VAL A 262 -7.13 11.90 -14.77
C VAL A 262 -6.76 11.58 -16.22
N LYS A 263 -5.46 11.45 -16.53
CA LYS A 263 -5.00 11.16 -17.90
C LYS A 263 -5.41 9.78 -18.38
N GLU A 264 -5.48 8.82 -17.47
CA GLU A 264 -5.83 7.44 -17.78
C GLU A 264 -6.43 6.77 -16.55
N VAL A 265 -7.36 5.86 -16.81
CA VAL A 265 -7.95 4.97 -15.81
C VAL A 265 -7.64 3.55 -16.22
N LYS A 266 -7.06 2.77 -15.31
CA LYS A 266 -6.87 1.33 -15.44
C LYS A 266 -7.72 0.62 -14.39
N GLU A 267 -7.99 -0.66 -14.58
CA GLU A 267 -8.74 -1.47 -13.63
C GLU A 267 -8.07 -2.84 -13.47
N ILE A 268 -7.85 -3.26 -12.22
CA ILE A 268 -7.33 -4.59 -11.88
C ILE A 268 -8.51 -5.46 -11.45
N ARG A 269 -8.85 -6.41 -12.32
CA ARG A 269 -9.92 -7.39 -12.07
C ARG A 269 -9.50 -8.38 -11.00
N GLY A 270 -10.44 -8.78 -10.13
CA GLY A 270 -10.19 -9.77 -9.08
C GLY A 270 -9.30 -9.26 -7.95
N ALA A 271 -9.04 -7.95 -7.87
CA ALA A 271 -8.34 -7.32 -6.75
C ALA A 271 -9.35 -6.79 -5.73
N ASP A 272 -9.13 -7.15 -4.46
CA ASP A 272 -9.73 -6.49 -3.30
C ASP A 272 -9.02 -5.15 -3.03
N HIS A 273 -9.18 -4.60 -1.82
CA HIS A 273 -8.52 -3.35 -1.45
C HIS A 273 -6.98 -3.44 -1.42
N MET A 274 -6.42 -4.65 -1.47
CA MET A 274 -4.98 -4.91 -1.49
C MET A 274 -4.53 -5.56 -2.81
N PRO A 275 -4.56 -4.85 -3.96
CA PRO A 275 -4.13 -5.39 -5.26
C PRO A 275 -2.69 -5.94 -5.24
N MET A 276 -1.82 -5.40 -4.37
CA MET A 276 -0.46 -5.88 -4.16
C MET A 276 -0.38 -7.26 -3.47
N PHE A 277 -1.46 -7.74 -2.86
CA PHE A 277 -1.56 -9.09 -2.30
C PHE A 277 -2.34 -10.04 -3.21
N THR A 278 -3.48 -9.60 -3.73
CA THR A 278 -4.38 -10.41 -4.56
C THR A 278 -3.92 -10.56 -6.00
N GLN A 279 -3.46 -9.49 -6.62
CA GLN A 279 -3.13 -9.43 -8.04
C GLN A 279 -1.74 -8.80 -8.30
N PRO A 280 -0.66 -9.25 -7.62
CA PRO A 280 0.64 -8.57 -7.69
C PRO A 280 1.27 -8.58 -9.10
N ASP A 281 1.05 -9.62 -9.90
CA ASP A 281 1.56 -9.72 -11.27
C ASP A 281 0.80 -8.80 -12.24
N ALA A 282 -0.54 -8.74 -12.12
CA ALA A 282 -1.35 -7.84 -12.92
C ALA A 282 -1.11 -6.37 -12.55
N LEU A 283 -0.95 -6.08 -11.25
CA LEU A 283 -0.57 -4.76 -10.78
C LEU A 283 0.80 -4.35 -11.32
N CYS A 284 1.81 -5.24 -11.24
CA CYS A 284 3.14 -4.97 -11.80
C CYS A 284 3.06 -4.63 -13.30
N THR A 285 2.34 -5.43 -14.08
CA THR A 285 2.15 -5.20 -15.52
C THR A 285 1.51 -3.83 -15.77
N CYS A 286 0.43 -3.52 -15.04
CA CYS A 286 -0.25 -2.24 -15.14
C CYS A 286 0.66 -1.04 -14.83
N LEU A 287 1.48 -1.13 -13.77
CA LEU A 287 2.38 -0.03 -13.38
C LEU A 287 3.50 0.19 -14.41
N VAL A 288 4.04 -0.89 -14.99
CA VAL A 288 5.04 -0.81 -16.07
C VAL A 288 4.46 -0.19 -17.32
N GLU A 289 3.26 -0.59 -17.74
CA GLU A 289 2.57 0.03 -18.89
C GLU A 289 2.32 1.54 -18.68
N ILE A 290 1.96 1.94 -17.46
CA ILE A 290 1.80 3.36 -17.13
C ILE A 290 3.14 4.09 -17.23
N ALA A 291 4.22 3.49 -16.74
CA ALA A 291 5.55 4.07 -16.81
C ALA A 291 6.04 4.25 -18.25
N GLU A 292 5.84 3.26 -19.12
CA GLU A 292 6.22 3.33 -20.53
C GLU A 292 5.47 4.43 -21.28
N LYS A 293 4.23 4.72 -20.87
CA LYS A 293 3.35 5.68 -21.55
C LYS A 293 3.47 7.12 -21.04
N HIS A 294 3.72 7.30 -19.73
CA HIS A 294 3.58 8.61 -19.08
C HIS A 294 4.84 9.13 -18.35
N ALA A 295 5.91 8.35 -18.25
CA ALA A 295 7.07 8.68 -17.41
C ALA A 295 8.41 8.84 -18.14
#